data_AF-A0A945I2T0-F1
#
_entry.id   AF-A0A945I2T0-F1
#
_cell.length_a   1.000
_cell.length_b   1.000
_cell.length_c   1.000
_cell.angle_alpha   90.00
_cell.angle_beta   90.00
_cell.angle_gamma   90.00
#
_symmetry.space_group_name_H-M   'P 1'
#
loop_
_entity.id
_entity.type
_entity.pdbx_description
1 polymer ?
#
loop_
_entity_poly.entity_id
_entity_poly.type
_entity_poly.pdbx_seq_one_letter_code
_entity_poly.pdbx_strand_id
1 'polypeptide(L)'
;TAFASHLEGVKQTSDDVAPVGEVSGVSAVGSILAAQEVGDDDGNTRQLLQKYGEDVLDRLDEIQRDLLAGSIPKDRLTNLAQTLRAKKKTIDDPSLLRIISDIELRAEVELAKYTRKI
;
A
#
# COMPACT_ATOMS: atom_id res chain seq x y z
N THR A 1 32.76 -11.65 -1.77
CA THR A 1 33.04 -10.62 -0.76
C THR A 1 33.05 -9.24 -1.43
N ALA A 2 31.86 -8.67 -1.66
CA ALA A 2 31.68 -7.42 -2.43
C ALA A 2 32.07 -6.14 -1.66
N PHE A 3 32.22 -6.25 -0.34
CA PHE A 3 32.61 -5.13 0.52
C PHE A 3 34.08 -4.72 0.32
N ALA A 4 34.97 -5.71 0.09
CA ALA A 4 36.39 -5.45 -0.11
C ALA A 4 36.67 -4.69 -1.42
N SER A 5 35.94 -5.01 -2.50
CA SER A 5 36.07 -4.31 -3.79
C SER A 5 35.58 -2.86 -3.74
N HIS A 6 34.68 -2.52 -2.83
CA HIS A 6 34.18 -1.15 -2.68
C HIS A 6 35.18 -0.26 -1.90
N LEU A 7 35.97 -0.87 -1.02
CA LEU A 7 37.01 -0.19 -0.23
C LEU A 7 38.25 0.12 -1.07
N GLU A 8 38.53 -0.69 -2.11
CA GLU A 8 39.62 -0.47 -3.07
C GLU A 8 39.41 0.82 -3.89
N GLY A 9 38.17 1.13 -4.29
CA GLY A 9 37.84 2.31 -5.09
C GLY A 9 38.04 3.64 -4.35
N VAL A 10 37.99 3.64 -3.02
CA VAL A 10 38.23 4.82 -2.18
C VAL A 10 39.72 5.11 -2.01
N LYS A 11 40.59 4.12 -2.19
CA LYS A 11 42.04 4.27 -2.02
C LYS A 11 42.73 4.93 -3.22
N GLN A 12 42.03 5.08 -4.34
CA GLN A 12 42.61 5.50 -5.62
C GLN A 12 42.48 7.01 -5.91
N THR A 13 41.99 7.82 -4.97
CA THR A 13 41.80 9.28 -5.12
C THR A 13 42.71 10.11 -4.22
N SER A 14 43.90 9.63 -3.86
CA SER A 14 44.82 10.36 -2.98
C SER A 14 46.24 10.41 -3.55
N ASP A 15 46.39 11.17 -4.63
CA ASP A 15 47.67 11.80 -5.00
C ASP A 15 47.36 13.06 -5.84
N ASP A 16 47.05 14.15 -5.14
CA ASP A 16 47.55 15.52 -5.37
C ASP A 16 46.66 16.54 -4.63
N VAL A 17 47.30 17.60 -4.12
CA VAL A 17 46.77 18.81 -3.46
C VAL A 17 46.51 18.78 -1.94
N ALA A 18 47.16 19.73 -1.27
CA ALA A 18 47.25 20.05 0.16
C ALA A 18 45.92 20.51 0.83
N PRO A 19 45.88 20.72 2.16
CA PRO A 19 44.71 20.48 2.99
C PRO A 19 43.77 21.69 3.11
N VAL A 20 42.47 21.47 2.99
CA VAL A 20 41.43 22.29 3.62
C VAL A 20 40.52 21.34 4.37
N GLY A 21 40.59 21.42 5.70
CA GLY A 21 39.72 20.68 6.61
C GLY A 21 38.27 21.13 6.51
N GLU A 22 37.41 20.27 7.06
CA GLU A 22 36.02 20.58 7.44
C GLU A 22 34.94 20.53 6.35
N VAL A 23 34.77 19.36 5.69
CA VAL A 23 33.47 18.98 5.08
C VAL A 23 33.02 17.56 5.46
N SER A 24 33.85 16.77 6.14
CA SER A 24 33.54 15.37 6.48
C SER A 24 32.33 15.19 7.40
N GLY A 25 32.00 16.19 8.23
CA GLY A 25 30.84 16.15 9.11
C GLY A 25 29.50 16.19 8.37
N VAL A 26 29.37 17.05 7.36
CA VAL A 26 28.11 17.24 6.61
C VAL A 26 27.77 16.00 5.77
N SER A 27 28.78 15.35 5.20
CA SER A 27 28.59 14.11 4.43
C SER A 27 28.20 12.92 5.31
N ALA A 28 28.73 12.82 6.54
CA ALA A 28 28.34 11.79 7.50
C ALA A 28 26.91 12.01 8.06
N VAL A 29 26.51 13.27 8.26
CA VAL A 29 25.14 13.63 8.68
C VAL A 29 24.13 13.36 7.55
N GLY A 30 24.50 13.62 6.29
CA GLY A 30 23.70 13.26 5.11
C GLY A 30 23.42 11.76 5.00
N SER A 31 24.40 10.91 5.34
CA SER A 31 24.23 9.45 5.37
C SER A 31 23.29 8.97 6.49
N ILE A 32 23.25 9.67 7.63
CA ILE A 32 22.32 9.37 8.74
C ILE A 32 20.90 9.85 8.38
N LEU A 33 20.75 11.00 7.72
CA LEU A 33 19.45 11.50 7.26
C LEU A 33 18.87 10.63 6.14
N ALA A 34 19.69 10.19 5.18
CA ALA A 34 19.26 9.25 4.13
C ALA A 34 18.83 7.88 4.70
N ALA A 35 19.43 7.44 5.82
CA ALA A 35 18.98 6.24 6.53
C ALA A 35 17.69 6.46 7.34
N GLN A 36 17.38 7.69 7.74
CA GLN A 36 16.13 8.07 8.43
C GLN A 36 14.96 8.24 7.44
N GLU A 37 15.24 8.61 6.20
CA GLU A 37 14.23 8.77 5.13
C GLU A 37 13.62 7.43 4.67
N VAL A 38 14.32 6.31 4.88
CA VAL A 38 13.88 4.96 4.50
C VAL A 38 12.78 4.39 5.43
N GLY A 39 12.46 5.05 6.55
CA GLY A 39 11.55 4.51 7.57
C GLY A 39 10.14 5.10 7.65
N ASP A 40 9.87 6.24 6.99
CA ASP A 40 8.62 7.01 7.24
C ASP A 40 7.48 6.66 6.25
N ASP A 41 7.81 6.09 5.08
CA ASP A 41 6.83 5.80 4.03
C ASP A 41 6.01 4.52 4.31
N ASP A 42 6.62 3.53 4.97
CA ASP A 42 5.99 2.26 5.32
C ASP A 42 4.89 2.42 6.39
N GLY A 43 5.11 3.30 7.37
CA GLY A 43 4.15 3.60 8.43
C GLY A 43 2.89 4.28 7.88
N ASN A 44 3.08 5.26 7.00
CA ASN A 44 2.00 5.98 6.34
C ASN A 44 1.20 5.07 5.41
N THR A 45 1.88 4.24 4.61
CA THR A 45 1.22 3.28 3.70
C THR A 45 0.38 2.25 4.47
N ARG A 46 0.92 1.69 5.55
CA ARG A 46 0.18 0.76 6.41
C ARG A 46 -1.05 1.41 7.04
N GLN A 47 -0.93 2.65 7.51
CA GLN A 47 -2.05 3.37 8.12
C GLN A 47 -3.15 3.70 7.10
N LEU A 48 -2.78 4.03 5.86
CA LEU A 48 -3.73 4.24 4.76
C LEU A 48 -4.47 2.95 4.37
N LEU A 49 -3.76 1.83 4.30
CA LEU A 49 -4.35 0.52 4.02
C LEU A 49 -5.31 0.09 5.13
N GLN A 50 -4.96 0.34 6.39
CA GLN A 50 -5.82 0.05 7.53
C GLN A 50 -7.12 0.87 7.50
N LYS A 51 -7.03 2.19 7.30
CA LYS A 51 -8.21 3.06 7.18
C LYS A 51 -9.13 2.64 6.03
N TYR A 52 -8.54 2.21 4.92
CA TYR A 52 -9.32 1.67 3.82
C TYR A 52 -10.01 0.34 4.17
N GLY A 53 -9.32 -0.55 4.88
CA GLY A 53 -9.91 -1.78 5.38
C GLY A 53 -11.11 -1.50 6.29
N GLU A 54 -10.98 -0.54 7.20
CA GLU A 54 -12.06 -0.05 8.06
C GLU A 54 -13.25 0.48 7.23
N ASP A 55 -13.02 1.35 6.24
CA ASP A 55 -14.09 1.87 5.37
C ASP A 55 -14.81 0.75 4.57
N VAL A 56 -14.07 -0.26 4.11
CA VAL A 56 -14.67 -1.42 3.43
C VAL A 56 -15.53 -2.23 4.41
N LEU A 57 -15.05 -2.46 5.63
CA LEU A 57 -15.78 -3.20 6.66
C LEU A 57 -17.05 -2.46 7.08
N ASP A 58 -16.99 -1.14 7.27
CA ASP A 58 -18.15 -0.32 7.61
C ASP A 58 -19.23 -0.40 6.52
N ARG A 59 -18.83 -0.34 5.25
CA ARG A 59 -19.75 -0.51 4.11
C ARG A 59 -20.38 -1.89 4.07
N LEU A 60 -19.63 -2.94 4.42
CA LEU A 60 -20.14 -4.31 4.50
C LEU A 60 -21.16 -4.44 5.64
N ASP A 61 -20.92 -3.81 6.77
CA ASP A 61 -21.84 -3.77 7.91
C ASP A 61 -23.14 -3.04 7.57
N GLU A 62 -23.07 -1.91 6.84
CA GLU A 62 -24.26 -1.22 6.33
C GLU A 62 -25.08 -2.14 5.40
N ILE A 63 -24.42 -2.82 4.46
CA ILE A 63 -25.08 -3.75 3.54
C ILE A 63 -25.70 -4.93 4.32
N GLN A 64 -25.05 -5.41 5.37
CA GLN A 64 -25.58 -6.47 6.24
C GLN A 64 -26.83 -6.00 7.00
N ARG A 65 -26.86 -4.77 7.48
CA ARG A 65 -28.04 -4.18 8.14
C ARG A 65 -29.20 -4.02 7.17
N ASP A 66 -28.92 -3.55 5.94
CA ASP A 66 -29.92 -3.41 4.88
C ASP A 66 -30.47 -4.79 4.41
N LEU A 67 -29.61 -5.82 4.42
CA LEU A 67 -29.99 -7.23 4.23
C LEU A 67 -30.98 -7.70 5.29
N LEU A 68 -30.67 -7.45 6.57
CA LEU A 68 -31.54 -7.80 7.69
C LEU A 68 -32.88 -7.05 7.65
N ALA A 69 -32.90 -5.85 7.06
CA ALA A 69 -34.10 -5.04 6.84
C ALA A 69 -34.92 -5.46 5.60
N GLY A 70 -34.42 -6.39 4.78
CA GLY A 70 -35.18 -7.04 3.70
C GLY A 70 -35.06 -6.42 2.31
N SER A 71 -34.12 -5.50 2.06
CA SER A 71 -33.82 -5.04 0.70
C SER A 71 -32.39 -4.51 0.57
N ILE A 72 -31.51 -5.19 -0.18
CA ILE A 72 -30.25 -4.59 -0.62
C ILE A 72 -30.54 -3.60 -1.77
N PRO A 73 -30.19 -2.32 -1.64
CA PRO A 73 -30.31 -1.39 -2.77
C PRO A 73 -29.28 -1.78 -3.84
N LYS A 74 -29.76 -2.10 -5.06
CA LYS A 74 -28.92 -2.46 -6.22
C LYS A 74 -27.79 -1.45 -6.48
N ASP A 75 -28.06 -0.16 -6.23
CA ASP A 75 -27.10 0.92 -6.41
C ASP A 75 -25.91 0.81 -5.45
N ARG A 76 -26.11 0.33 -4.22
CA ARG A 76 -25.01 0.15 -3.25
C ARG A 76 -24.09 -1.00 -3.62
N LEU A 77 -24.64 -2.13 -4.06
CA LEU A 77 -23.84 -3.25 -4.57
C LEU A 77 -23.02 -2.85 -5.80
N THR A 78 -23.61 -2.05 -6.69
CA THR A 78 -22.93 -1.54 -7.89
C THR A 78 -21.73 -0.65 -7.52
N ASN A 79 -21.92 0.27 -6.56
CA ASN A 79 -20.85 1.14 -6.06
C ASN A 79 -19.72 0.34 -5.37
N LEU A 80 -20.07 -0.68 -4.57
CA LEU A 80 -19.10 -1.54 -3.91
C LEU A 80 -18.23 -2.28 -4.94
N ALA A 81 -18.85 -2.90 -5.95
CA ALA A 81 -18.13 -3.62 -7.00
C ALA A 81 -17.17 -2.71 -7.79
N GLN A 82 -17.58 -1.47 -8.09
CA GLN A 82 -16.72 -0.49 -8.77
C GLN A 82 -15.51 -0.10 -7.91
N THR A 83 -15.73 0.12 -6.61
CA THR A 83 -14.67 0.50 -5.66
C THR A 83 -13.62 -0.60 -5.53
N LEU A 84 -14.07 -1.85 -5.40
CA LEU A 84 -13.17 -3.00 -5.28
C LEU A 84 -12.32 -3.19 -6.55
N ARG A 85 -12.94 -3.06 -7.74
CA ARG A 85 -12.23 -3.13 -9.03
C ARG A 85 -11.16 -2.07 -9.19
N ALA A 86 -11.43 -0.85 -8.75
CA ALA A 86 -10.46 0.24 -8.80
C ALA A 86 -9.25 -0.04 -7.90
N LYS A 87 -9.50 -0.53 -6.68
CA LYS A 87 -8.44 -0.77 -5.68
C LYS A 87 -7.57 -1.99 -5.99
N LYS A 88 -8.14 -3.03 -6.61
CA LYS A 88 -7.43 -4.27 -6.96
C LYS A 88 -6.18 -4.03 -7.83
N LYS A 89 -6.17 -2.95 -8.62
CA LYS A 89 -5.04 -2.59 -9.50
C LYS A 89 -3.82 -2.02 -8.75
N THR A 90 -3.97 -1.66 -7.49
CA THR A 90 -2.95 -0.94 -6.71
C THR A 90 -2.49 -1.74 -5.49
N ILE A 91 -2.76 -3.05 -5.44
CA ILE A 91 -2.49 -3.89 -4.27
C ILE A 91 -1.48 -4.97 -4.67
N ASP A 92 -0.35 -4.99 -3.96
CA ASP A 92 0.74 -5.94 -4.19
C ASP A 92 0.72 -7.12 -3.22
N ASP A 93 -0.02 -7.03 -2.10
CA ASP A 93 -0.18 -8.12 -1.13
C ASP A 93 -1.11 -9.22 -1.67
N PRO A 94 -0.60 -10.45 -1.92
CA PRO A 94 -1.40 -11.57 -2.44
C PRO A 94 -2.55 -11.99 -1.51
N SER A 95 -2.38 -11.89 -0.19
CA SER A 95 -3.41 -12.29 0.77
C SER A 95 -4.59 -11.33 0.75
N LEU A 96 -4.31 -10.02 0.71
CA LEU A 96 -5.32 -8.99 0.61
C LEU A 96 -6.05 -9.03 -0.74
N LEU A 97 -5.32 -9.29 -1.83
CA LEU A 97 -5.88 -9.41 -3.17
C LEU A 97 -6.87 -10.59 -3.28
N ARG A 98 -6.58 -11.70 -2.59
CA ARG A 98 -7.50 -12.84 -2.49
C ARG A 98 -8.80 -12.44 -1.79
N ILE A 99 -8.73 -11.80 -0.62
CA ILE A 99 -9.91 -11.37 0.13
C ILE A 99 -10.77 -10.42 -0.69
N ILE A 100 -10.16 -9.43 -1.34
CA ILE A 100 -10.88 -8.47 -2.20
C ILE A 100 -11.56 -9.17 -3.38
N SER A 101 -10.91 -10.17 -3.97
CA SER A 101 -11.49 -10.95 -5.06
C SER A 101 -12.71 -11.77 -4.62
N ASP A 102 -12.67 -12.35 -3.42
CA ASP A 102 -13.80 -13.09 -2.85
C ASP A 102 -15.00 -12.16 -2.57
N ILE A 103 -14.73 -10.97 -2.05
CA ILE A 103 -15.76 -9.93 -1.81
C ILE A 103 -16.37 -9.47 -3.14
N GLU A 104 -15.55 -9.21 -4.16
CA GLU A 104 -15.98 -8.82 -5.51
C GLU A 104 -16.92 -9.87 -6.12
N LEU A 105 -16.52 -11.15 -6.10
CA LEU A 105 -17.33 -12.25 -6.61
C LEU A 105 -18.70 -12.31 -5.93
N ARG A 106 -18.73 -12.11 -4.61
CA ARG A 106 -20.00 -12.16 -3.86
C ARG A 106 -20.90 -10.98 -4.19
N ALA A 107 -20.36 -9.77 -4.34
CA ALA A 107 -21.13 -8.60 -4.77
C ALA A 107 -21.76 -8.80 -6.16
N GLU A 108 -21.02 -9.39 -7.10
CA GLU A 108 -21.54 -9.73 -8.43
C GLU A 108 -22.66 -10.76 -8.40
N VAL A 109 -22.52 -11.81 -7.59
CA VAL A 109 -23.57 -12.82 -7.41
C VAL A 109 -24.84 -12.19 -6.85
N GLU A 110 -24.73 -11.31 -5.85
CA GLU A 110 -25.90 -10.62 -5.29
C GLU A 110 -26.55 -9.69 -6.34
N LEU A 111 -25.78 -8.94 -7.13
CA LEU A 111 -26.30 -8.16 -8.27
C LEU A 111 -27.03 -9.03 -9.30
N ALA A 112 -26.51 -10.22 -9.56
CA ALA A 112 -27.13 -11.17 -10.48
C ALA A 112 -28.50 -11.65 -9.97
N LYS A 113 -28.66 -11.86 -8.65
CA LYS A 113 -29.96 -12.21 -8.04
C LYS A 113 -31.02 -11.11 -8.20
N TYR A 114 -30.62 -9.84 -8.19
CA TYR A 114 -31.55 -8.73 -8.46
C TYR A 114 -32.02 -8.68 -9.92
N THR A 115 -31.17 -9.10 -10.85
CA THR A 115 -31.45 -9.02 -12.29
C THR A 115 -32.23 -10.25 -12.77
N ARG A 116 -31.92 -11.42 -12.23
CA ARG A 116 -32.71 -12.64 -12.39
C ARG A 116 -33.82 -12.63 -11.34
N LYS A 117 -34.94 -11.94 -11.59
CA LYS A 117 -36.15 -12.05 -10.74
C LYS A 117 -36.39 -13.53 -10.42
N ILE A 118 -36.28 -13.89 -9.14
CA ILE A 118 -36.88 -15.11 -8.57
C ILE A 118 -38.20 -14.66 -7.94
#